data_AF-A0A9X1VXF3-F1
#
_entry.id   AF-A0A9X1VXF3-F1
#
_cell.length_a   1.000
_cell.length_b   1.000
_cell.length_c   1.000
_cell.angle_alpha   90.00
_cell.angle_beta   90.00
_cell.angle_gamma   90.00
#
_symmetry.space_group_name_H-M   'P 1'
#
loop_
_entity.id
_entity.type
_entity.pdbx_description
1 polymer ?
#
loop_
_entity_poly.entity_id
_entity_poly.type
_entity_poly.pdbx_seq_one_letter_code
_entity_poly.pdbx_strand_id
1 'polypeptide(L)'
;MKQAMAAIVLVASSVLASAWAQSVAAPATDAKAPPAGAAPAAPAATGGIQGQNIFEVKPDASSEPNYASQTNAERAKVQPGNNAPMWRQVNSGTAGYSSLPMREAPEAGVLIQPFVQYPGSRLTNAGEAWRQVRNQWIIPYGGSLLLIVVVAIGLFYATKGPMALHGAKTGRVIERFTYFERAAHWVNAIAFSVLAISGLVMAFGKFFLQPVIGGALFGWLAYALKTLHNFAGPLFAVSLVVVFFTFLRDNLPRREDLTWLLKGGGMLSGREVPSHRFNAGEKLVFWGGVFALGIVVVGSGFMLDKLIPGIDYTRGVMQVSHMVHATATVLMMALFLGHIYLGTIGMDDAYQGMKTGYVDETWAREHHELWYDDIQAGRIPAQRSAEGAQAAGGAPVQV
;
A
#
# COMPACT_ATOMS: atom_id res chain seq x y z
N MET A 1 31.75 10.85 -19.06
CA MET A 1 30.85 10.05 -18.20
C MET A 1 31.16 10.10 -16.69
N LYS A 2 32.38 10.44 -16.24
CA LYS A 2 32.70 10.50 -14.79
C LYS A 2 32.28 11.81 -14.08
N GLN A 3 31.95 12.87 -14.81
CA GLN A 3 31.55 14.16 -14.20
C GLN A 3 30.03 14.36 -14.05
N ALA A 4 29.22 13.55 -14.72
CA ALA A 4 27.75 13.59 -14.57
C ALA A 4 27.27 12.86 -13.30
N MET A 5 28.02 11.87 -12.80
CA MET A 5 27.69 11.17 -11.55
C MET A 5 28.04 11.99 -10.30
N ALA A 6 28.99 12.93 -10.38
CA ALA A 6 29.33 13.82 -9.26
C ALA A 6 28.25 14.89 -9.03
N ALA A 7 27.60 15.38 -10.09
CA ALA A 7 26.53 16.37 -10.01
C ALA A 7 25.24 15.81 -9.38
N ILE A 8 24.91 14.54 -9.63
CA ILE A 8 23.72 13.90 -9.06
C ILE A 8 23.89 13.63 -7.55
N VAL A 9 25.12 13.37 -7.10
CA VAL A 9 25.43 13.19 -5.66
C VAL A 9 25.43 14.53 -4.91
N LEU A 10 25.81 15.64 -5.55
CA LEU A 10 25.82 16.99 -4.94
C LEU A 10 24.42 17.65 -4.87
N VAL A 11 23.50 17.30 -5.78
CA VAL A 11 22.11 17.76 -5.71
C VAL A 11 21.30 16.96 -4.68
N ALA A 12 21.65 15.69 -4.44
CA ALA A 12 21.03 14.89 -3.38
C ALA A 12 21.40 15.37 -1.96
N SER A 13 22.60 15.92 -1.75
CA SER A 13 23.04 16.48 -0.47
C SER A 13 22.56 17.90 -0.19
N SER A 14 22.19 18.70 -1.21
CA SER A 14 21.64 20.04 -1.01
C SER A 14 20.13 20.07 -0.71
N VAL A 15 19.38 19.05 -1.16
CA VAL A 15 17.95 18.89 -0.82
C VAL A 15 17.75 18.34 0.61
N LEU A 16 18.75 17.66 1.17
CA LEU A 16 18.76 17.22 2.58
C LEU A 16 19.13 18.32 3.57
N ALA A 17 19.68 19.46 3.11
CA ALA A 17 20.15 20.55 3.98
C ALA A 17 19.18 21.75 4.09
N SER A 18 18.07 21.74 3.36
CA SER A 18 17.13 22.89 3.27
C SER A 18 15.73 22.63 3.85
N ALA A 19 15.50 21.46 4.44
CA ALA A 19 14.37 21.23 5.33
C ALA A 19 14.85 21.33 6.78
N TRP A 20 14.13 22.09 7.62
CA TRP A 20 14.36 22.33 9.06
C TRP A 20 15.25 23.52 9.43
N ALA A 21 14.86 24.72 9.00
CA ALA A 21 14.92 25.88 9.87
C ALA A 21 13.50 26.17 10.40
N GLN A 22 13.04 25.36 11.37
CA GLN A 22 11.97 25.82 12.25
C GLN A 22 12.61 26.88 13.16
N SER A 23 12.10 28.10 13.09
CA SER A 23 12.40 29.13 14.07
C SER A 23 12.10 28.57 15.46
N VAL A 24 13.12 28.49 16.31
CA VAL A 24 12.94 28.30 17.74
C VAL A 24 12.16 29.52 18.22
N ALA A 25 10.89 29.32 18.54
CA ALA A 25 10.09 30.34 19.20
C ALA A 25 10.79 30.70 20.52
N ALA A 26 11.06 31.99 20.71
CA ALA A 26 11.59 32.53 21.95
C ALA A 26 10.71 32.07 23.15
N PRO A 27 11.31 31.86 24.34
CA PRO A 27 10.54 31.51 25.52
C PRO A 27 9.51 32.60 25.79
N ALA A 28 8.23 32.21 25.79
CA ALA A 28 7.14 33.12 26.15
C ALA A 28 7.37 33.60 27.58
N THR A 29 7.45 34.92 27.75
CA THR A 29 7.45 35.59 29.06
C THR A 29 6.20 35.20 29.83
N ASP A 30 6.39 34.86 31.11
CA ASP A 30 5.38 34.42 32.07
C ASP A 30 4.13 35.32 32.11
N ALA A 31 3.13 34.99 31.29
CA ALA A 31 1.76 35.46 31.48
C ALA A 31 1.13 34.58 32.56
N LYS A 32 1.05 35.15 33.77
CA LYS A 32 0.44 34.56 34.97
C LYS A 32 -0.93 33.94 34.63
N ALA A 33 -0.98 32.61 34.59
CA ALA A 33 -2.22 31.87 34.41
C ALA A 33 -3.23 32.28 35.52
N PRO A 34 -4.53 32.40 35.20
CA PRO A 34 -5.56 32.53 36.23
C PRO A 34 -5.47 31.32 37.19
N PRO A 35 -5.72 31.51 38.49
CA PRO A 35 -5.51 30.46 39.47
C PRO A 35 -6.30 29.22 39.07
N ALA A 36 -5.58 28.11 38.89
CA ALA A 36 -6.19 26.80 38.72
C ALA A 36 -7.16 26.59 39.89
N GLY A 37 -8.43 26.39 39.58
CA GLY A 37 -9.40 25.92 40.57
C GLY A 37 -8.82 24.70 41.26
N ALA A 38 -8.91 24.68 42.59
CA ALA A 38 -8.27 23.69 43.45
C ALA A 38 -8.36 22.28 42.84
N ALA A 39 -7.21 21.68 42.55
CA ALA A 39 -7.16 20.27 42.21
C ALA A 39 -7.88 19.49 43.34
N PRO A 40 -8.81 18.59 43.02
CA PRO A 40 -9.38 17.73 44.05
C PRO A 40 -8.23 16.99 44.73
N ALA A 41 -8.22 17.04 46.06
CA ALA A 41 -7.19 16.41 46.87
C ALA A 41 -6.96 14.96 46.41
N ALA A 42 -5.68 14.56 46.31
CA ALA A 42 -5.32 13.17 46.08
C ALA A 42 -6.09 12.29 47.09
N PRO A 43 -6.80 11.24 46.65
CA PRO A 43 -7.46 10.35 47.59
C PRO A 43 -6.38 9.78 48.52
N ALA A 44 -6.66 9.83 49.82
CA ALA A 44 -5.79 9.29 50.85
C ALA A 44 -5.34 7.87 50.46
N ALA A 45 -4.07 7.56 50.71
CA ALA A 45 -3.51 6.24 50.49
C ALA A 45 -4.47 5.17 51.02
N THR A 46 -5.07 4.43 50.11
CA THR A 46 -6.01 3.37 50.43
C THR A 46 -5.19 2.28 51.11
N GLY A 47 -5.52 2.01 52.38
CA GLY A 47 -4.93 0.91 53.14
C GLY A 47 -5.00 -0.37 52.32
N GLY A 48 -3.92 -1.17 52.40
CA GLY A 48 -3.82 -2.45 51.73
C GLY A 48 -5.03 -3.35 51.98
N ILE A 49 -5.25 -4.31 51.08
CA ILE A 49 -6.35 -5.28 51.15
C ILE A 49 -6.32 -5.98 52.52
N GLN A 50 -7.19 -5.56 53.42
CA GLN A 50 -7.47 -6.26 54.68
C GLN A 50 -8.47 -7.37 54.33
N GLY A 51 -8.10 -8.63 54.54
CA GLY A 51 -9.04 -9.74 54.37
C GLY A 51 -10.25 -9.56 55.28
N GLN A 52 -11.44 -9.39 54.71
CA GLN A 52 -12.70 -9.31 55.45
C GLN A 52 -13.34 -10.70 55.56
N ASN A 53 -13.94 -11.00 56.71
CA ASN A 53 -14.64 -12.25 56.94
C ASN A 53 -15.94 -12.28 56.12
N ILE A 54 -16.20 -13.36 55.38
CA ILE A 54 -17.35 -13.45 54.45
C ILE A 54 -18.71 -13.25 55.15
N PHE A 55 -18.78 -13.58 56.45
CA PHE A 55 -19.98 -13.41 57.27
C PHE A 55 -20.20 -11.97 57.76
N GLU A 56 -19.22 -11.08 57.60
CA GLU A 56 -19.27 -9.66 58.02
C GLU A 56 -19.39 -8.71 56.81
N VAL A 57 -19.35 -9.25 55.59
CA VAL A 57 -19.56 -8.48 54.36
C VAL A 57 -21.02 -8.02 54.36
N LYS A 58 -21.23 -6.71 54.59
CA LYS A 58 -22.50 -6.02 54.38
C LYS A 58 -23.06 -6.37 52.99
N PRO A 59 -24.39 -6.27 52.74
CA PRO A 59 -24.95 -6.48 51.40
C PRO A 59 -24.05 -5.82 50.36
N ASP A 60 -23.66 -6.56 49.32
CA ASP A 60 -22.74 -6.07 48.29
C ASP A 60 -23.21 -4.67 47.88
N ALA A 61 -22.30 -3.71 47.70
CA ALA A 61 -22.70 -2.35 47.32
C ALA A 61 -23.59 -2.36 46.06
N SER A 62 -23.47 -3.41 45.22
CA SER A 62 -24.35 -3.72 44.09
C SER A 62 -25.84 -3.93 44.44
N SER A 63 -26.17 -4.14 45.71
CA SER A 63 -27.52 -4.30 46.25
C SER A 63 -28.20 -2.97 46.60
N GLU A 64 -27.47 -1.85 46.57
CA GLU A 64 -28.08 -0.53 46.71
C GLU A 64 -28.95 -0.20 45.48
N PRO A 65 -30.14 0.39 45.68
CA PRO A 65 -30.93 0.91 44.57
C PRO A 65 -30.09 1.87 43.72
N ASN A 66 -30.15 1.72 42.40
CA ASN A 66 -29.42 2.57 41.45
C ASN A 66 -27.88 2.48 41.50
N TYR A 67 -27.29 1.48 42.16
CA TYR A 67 -25.82 1.33 42.20
C TYR A 67 -25.16 1.33 40.79
N ALA A 68 -25.84 0.73 39.80
CA ALA A 68 -25.38 0.69 38.41
C ALA A 68 -25.38 2.07 37.72
N SER A 69 -26.21 3.01 38.17
CA SER A 69 -26.34 4.36 37.60
C SER A 69 -25.62 5.44 38.41
N GLN A 70 -25.02 5.10 39.56
CA GLN A 70 -24.19 6.00 40.35
C GLN A 70 -23.01 6.53 39.51
N THR A 71 -22.57 7.75 39.79
CA THR A 71 -21.32 8.31 39.30
C THR A 71 -20.12 7.65 39.98
N ASN A 72 -18.91 7.81 39.41
CA ASN A 72 -17.68 7.32 40.05
C ASN A 72 -17.47 7.93 41.46
N ALA A 73 -17.87 9.19 41.66
CA ALA A 73 -17.76 9.87 42.95
C ALA A 73 -18.76 9.33 43.99
N GLU A 74 -19.97 8.96 43.58
CA GLU A 74 -20.96 8.33 44.47
C GLU A 74 -20.54 6.91 44.85
N ARG A 75 -20.07 6.12 43.88
CA ARG A 75 -19.56 4.76 44.15
C ARG A 75 -18.36 4.75 45.09
N ALA A 76 -17.47 5.73 44.99
CA ALA A 76 -16.32 5.83 45.89
C ALA A 76 -16.72 6.00 47.37
N LYS A 77 -17.96 6.45 47.65
CA LYS A 77 -18.48 6.57 49.03
C LYS A 77 -19.01 5.25 49.58
N VAL A 78 -19.64 4.43 48.73
CA VAL A 78 -20.30 3.17 49.13
C VAL A 78 -19.40 1.95 48.97
N GLN A 79 -18.45 2.00 48.04
CA GLN A 79 -17.44 0.95 47.84
C GLN A 79 -16.08 1.54 47.44
N PRO A 80 -15.36 2.15 48.41
CA PRO A 80 -14.04 2.72 48.17
C PRO A 80 -13.08 1.68 47.58
N GLY A 81 -12.35 2.05 46.52
CA GLY A 81 -11.36 1.19 45.86
C GLY A 81 -11.90 0.25 44.77
N ASN A 82 -13.23 0.08 44.62
CA ASN A 82 -13.78 -0.68 43.50
C ASN A 82 -13.92 0.15 42.23
N ASN A 83 -12.90 0.09 41.37
CA ASN A 83 -12.92 0.74 40.06
C ASN A 83 -13.50 -0.14 38.95
N ALA A 84 -13.98 -1.36 39.25
CA ALA A 84 -14.44 -2.28 38.20
C ALA A 84 -15.60 -1.72 37.34
N PRO A 85 -16.63 -1.05 37.90
CA PRO A 85 -17.68 -0.45 37.07
C PRO A 85 -17.16 0.66 36.15
N MET A 86 -16.22 1.48 36.64
CA MET A 86 -15.55 2.52 35.85
C MET A 86 -14.79 1.91 34.68
N TRP A 87 -13.98 0.87 34.94
CA TRP A 87 -13.24 0.18 33.88
C TRP A 87 -14.14 -0.56 32.90
N ARG A 88 -15.29 -1.08 33.32
CA ARG A 88 -16.31 -1.64 32.40
C ARG A 88 -16.85 -0.56 31.46
N GLN A 89 -17.16 0.62 31.97
CA GLN A 89 -17.62 1.76 31.17
C GLN A 89 -16.55 2.23 30.18
N VAL A 90 -15.31 2.37 30.63
CA VAL A 90 -14.17 2.69 29.76
C VAL A 90 -13.99 1.63 28.67
N ASN A 91 -14.04 0.34 29.03
CA ASN A 91 -13.94 -0.77 28.08
C ASN A 91 -15.11 -0.83 27.08
N SER A 92 -16.28 -0.29 27.41
CA SER A 92 -17.41 -0.19 26.49
C SER A 92 -17.30 0.95 25.48
N GLY A 93 -16.22 1.73 25.51
CA GLY A 93 -16.01 2.85 24.59
C GLY A 93 -16.78 4.11 24.95
N THR A 94 -17.22 4.25 26.20
CA THR A 94 -17.88 5.47 26.66
C THR A 94 -16.93 6.66 26.59
N ALA A 95 -17.37 7.74 25.95
CA ALA A 95 -16.63 8.99 25.90
C ALA A 95 -16.66 9.69 27.26
N GLY A 96 -15.48 9.98 27.80
CA GLY A 96 -15.28 10.92 28.89
C GLY A 96 -15.25 12.37 28.39
N TYR A 97 -15.07 13.30 29.32
CA TYR A 97 -14.88 14.71 29.00
C TYR A 97 -13.52 14.93 28.32
N SER A 98 -13.52 15.73 27.26
CA SER A 98 -12.32 16.26 26.60
C SER A 98 -12.54 17.74 26.31
N SER A 99 -11.51 18.56 26.52
CA SER A 99 -11.53 19.99 26.17
C SER A 99 -11.29 20.24 24.67
N LEU A 100 -10.93 19.21 23.90
CA LEU A 100 -10.72 19.34 22.46
C LEU A 100 -12.05 19.37 21.70
N PRO A 101 -12.21 20.26 20.71
CA PRO A 101 -13.40 20.27 19.85
C PRO A 101 -13.59 18.92 19.14
N MET A 102 -14.81 18.38 19.12
CA MET A 102 -15.10 17.10 18.44
C MET A 102 -14.74 17.13 16.95
N ARG A 103 -14.87 18.29 16.29
CA ARG A 103 -14.47 18.50 14.89
C ARG A 103 -12.98 18.29 14.63
N GLU A 104 -12.13 18.49 15.65
CA GLU A 104 -10.67 18.35 15.55
C GLU A 104 -10.21 17.00 16.09
N ALA A 105 -10.88 16.50 17.14
CA ALA A 105 -10.54 15.26 17.80
C ALA A 105 -11.81 14.47 18.19
N PRO A 106 -12.46 13.80 17.22
CA PRO A 106 -13.78 13.18 17.42
C PRO A 106 -13.78 12.06 18.47
N GLU A 107 -12.62 11.47 18.74
CA GLU A 107 -12.46 10.39 19.72
C GLU A 107 -11.60 10.78 20.94
N ALA A 108 -11.32 12.08 21.17
CA ALA A 108 -10.45 12.50 22.27
C ALA A 108 -10.96 12.12 23.68
N GLY A 109 -12.28 11.99 23.84
CA GLY A 109 -12.89 11.50 25.08
C GLY A 109 -12.88 9.97 25.22
N VAL A 110 -12.55 9.21 24.17
CA VAL A 110 -12.66 7.74 24.17
C VAL A 110 -11.30 7.11 24.43
N LEU A 111 -11.09 6.61 25.65
CA LEU A 111 -9.81 5.98 26.02
C LEU A 111 -9.62 4.62 25.34
N ILE A 112 -10.57 3.70 25.51
CA ILE A 112 -10.55 2.36 24.90
C ILE A 112 -11.67 2.31 23.85
N GLN A 113 -11.35 1.85 22.64
CA GLN A 113 -12.37 1.72 21.59
C GLN A 113 -13.38 0.62 21.94
N PRO A 114 -14.65 0.77 21.50
CA PRO A 114 -15.68 -0.23 21.74
C PRO A 114 -15.30 -1.60 21.16
N PHE A 115 -16.01 -2.62 21.63
CA PHE A 115 -15.84 -3.96 21.11
C PHE A 115 -16.39 -4.06 19.70
N VAL A 116 -15.61 -4.68 18.82
CA VAL A 116 -15.97 -4.97 17.43
C VAL A 116 -15.48 -6.36 17.08
N GLN A 117 -16.00 -6.91 15.99
CA GLN A 117 -15.54 -8.16 15.43
C GLN A 117 -15.24 -7.94 13.95
N TYR A 118 -13.96 -7.81 13.62
CA TYR A 118 -13.49 -7.82 12.24
C TYR A 118 -13.38 -9.25 11.71
N PRO A 119 -13.45 -9.47 10.39
CA PRO A 119 -13.23 -10.79 9.79
C PRO A 119 -11.93 -11.42 10.27
N GLY A 120 -12.01 -12.63 10.83
CA GLY A 120 -10.84 -13.37 11.37
C GLY A 120 -10.42 -12.97 12.80
N SER A 121 -11.12 -12.06 13.47
CA SER A 121 -10.89 -11.71 14.88
C SER A 121 -12.00 -12.22 15.80
N ARG A 122 -11.69 -12.36 17.10
CA ARG A 122 -12.72 -12.56 18.13
C ARG A 122 -13.39 -11.22 18.47
N LEU A 123 -14.57 -11.26 19.08
CA LEU A 123 -15.18 -10.07 19.66
C LEU A 123 -14.28 -9.51 20.79
N THR A 124 -13.73 -8.33 20.58
CA THR A 124 -12.79 -7.66 21.51
C THR A 124 -12.72 -6.16 21.19
N ASN A 125 -12.01 -5.37 21.98
CA ASN A 125 -11.79 -3.95 21.67
C ASN A 125 -11.20 -3.76 20.26
N ALA A 126 -11.58 -2.69 19.57
CA ALA A 126 -11.24 -2.51 18.15
C ALA A 126 -9.74 -2.53 17.83
N GLY A 127 -8.90 -1.96 18.70
CA GLY A 127 -7.44 -2.04 18.53
C GLY A 127 -6.91 -3.46 18.56
N GLU A 128 -7.39 -4.28 19.49
CA GLU A 128 -7.02 -5.70 19.59
C GLU A 128 -7.60 -6.54 18.45
N ALA A 129 -8.84 -6.24 18.02
CA ALA A 129 -9.46 -6.90 16.88
C ALA A 129 -8.63 -6.64 15.61
N TRP A 130 -8.27 -5.39 15.33
CA TRP A 130 -7.38 -5.02 14.24
C TRP A 130 -6.02 -5.73 14.33
N ARG A 131 -5.41 -5.77 15.53
CA ARG A 131 -4.12 -6.43 15.75
C ARG A 131 -4.20 -7.92 15.44
N GLN A 132 -5.29 -8.59 15.81
CA GLN A 132 -5.52 -10.00 15.48
C GLN A 132 -5.60 -10.20 13.97
N VAL A 133 -6.44 -9.44 13.26
CA VAL A 133 -6.53 -9.55 11.79
C VAL A 133 -5.17 -9.29 11.14
N ARG A 134 -4.47 -8.21 11.52
CA ARG A 134 -3.16 -7.87 10.98
C ARG A 134 -2.13 -8.97 11.22
N ASN A 135 -1.97 -9.42 12.46
CA ASN A 135 -0.85 -10.27 12.86
C ASN A 135 -1.11 -11.77 12.68
N GLN A 136 -2.37 -12.20 12.73
CA GLN A 136 -2.75 -13.61 12.60
C GLN A 136 -3.18 -13.96 11.18
N TRP A 137 -3.66 -12.97 10.41
CA TRP A 137 -4.13 -13.20 9.04
C TRP A 137 -3.28 -12.48 7.99
N ILE A 138 -3.31 -11.15 7.97
CA ILE A 138 -2.72 -10.40 6.84
C ILE A 138 -1.21 -10.65 6.72
N ILE A 139 -0.46 -10.54 7.81
CA ILE A 139 1.00 -10.72 7.80
C ILE A 139 1.38 -12.17 7.46
N PRO A 140 0.86 -13.21 8.14
CA PRO A 140 1.28 -14.58 7.86
C PRO A 140 0.88 -15.07 6.48
N TYR A 141 -0.40 -14.95 6.10
CA TYR A 141 -0.87 -15.41 4.79
C TYR A 141 -0.34 -14.53 3.67
N GLY A 142 -0.25 -13.22 3.89
CA GLY A 142 0.30 -12.32 2.88
C GLY A 142 1.79 -12.54 2.64
N GLY A 143 2.58 -12.70 3.69
CA GLY A 143 3.99 -13.07 3.57
C GLY A 143 4.18 -14.44 2.92
N SER A 144 3.35 -15.42 3.28
CA SER A 144 3.36 -16.75 2.67
C SER A 144 3.02 -16.70 1.19
N LEU A 145 2.01 -15.92 0.78
CA LEU A 145 1.64 -15.75 -0.62
C LEU A 145 2.80 -15.20 -1.44
N LEU A 146 3.45 -14.13 -0.97
CA LEU A 146 4.59 -13.55 -1.67
C LEU A 146 5.75 -14.53 -1.78
N LEU A 147 6.05 -15.27 -0.70
CA LEU A 147 7.08 -16.31 -0.73
C LEU A 147 6.74 -17.42 -1.73
N ILE A 148 5.50 -17.91 -1.72
CA ILE A 148 5.01 -18.94 -2.65
C ILE A 148 5.17 -18.46 -4.10
N VAL A 149 4.79 -17.21 -4.40
CA VAL A 149 4.94 -16.65 -5.75
C VAL A 149 6.40 -16.56 -6.16
N VAL A 150 7.29 -16.07 -5.29
CA VAL A 150 8.73 -16.01 -5.57
C VAL A 150 9.31 -17.41 -5.81
N VAL A 151 8.95 -18.38 -4.97
CA VAL A 151 9.39 -19.78 -5.13
C VAL A 151 8.82 -20.39 -6.42
N ALA A 152 7.55 -20.15 -6.73
CA ALA A 152 6.92 -20.64 -7.95
C ALA A 152 7.60 -20.07 -9.20
N ILE A 153 7.90 -18.76 -9.22
CA ILE A 153 8.68 -18.12 -10.29
C ILE A 153 10.07 -18.76 -10.40
N GLY A 154 10.76 -18.94 -9.28
CA GLY A 154 12.09 -19.56 -9.26
C GLY A 154 12.10 -20.99 -9.79
N LEU A 155 11.13 -21.81 -9.37
CA LEU A 155 10.96 -23.19 -9.86
C LEU A 155 10.59 -23.23 -11.34
N PHE A 156 9.70 -22.33 -11.78
CA PHE A 156 9.32 -22.24 -13.19
C PHE A 156 10.53 -21.86 -14.04
N TYR A 157 11.31 -20.85 -13.64
CA TYR A 157 12.54 -20.46 -14.33
C TYR A 157 13.57 -21.60 -14.35
N ALA A 158 13.78 -22.30 -13.23
CA ALA A 158 14.73 -23.41 -13.15
C ALA A 158 14.33 -24.62 -14.03
N THR A 159 13.04 -24.82 -14.28
CA THR A 159 12.53 -25.98 -15.04
C THR A 159 12.27 -25.69 -16.50
N LYS A 160 11.84 -24.47 -16.85
CA LYS A 160 11.48 -24.07 -18.22
C LYS A 160 12.47 -23.10 -18.85
N GLY A 161 13.28 -22.40 -18.06
CA GLY A 161 14.13 -21.33 -18.54
C GLY A 161 13.35 -20.10 -19.03
N PRO A 162 14.02 -19.14 -19.68
CA PRO A 162 13.34 -18.06 -20.39
C PRO A 162 12.52 -18.64 -21.57
N MET A 163 11.35 -18.07 -21.82
CA MET A 163 10.57 -18.36 -23.02
C MET A 163 11.30 -17.76 -24.22
N ALA A 164 12.10 -18.61 -24.86
CA ALA A 164 12.93 -18.25 -25.99
C ALA A 164 12.12 -18.12 -27.27
N LEU A 165 12.57 -17.23 -28.14
CA LEU A 165 12.05 -17.07 -29.49
C LEU A 165 12.31 -18.35 -30.30
N HIS A 166 11.28 -18.93 -30.90
CA HIS A 166 11.44 -20.14 -31.72
C HIS A 166 11.96 -19.81 -33.13
N GLY A 167 11.69 -18.61 -33.63
CA GLY A 167 12.18 -18.14 -34.93
C GLY A 167 13.54 -17.46 -34.87
N ALA A 168 14.27 -17.42 -36.00
CA ALA A 168 15.46 -16.58 -36.13
C ALA A 168 15.05 -15.10 -36.26
N LYS A 169 15.74 -14.21 -35.55
CA LYS A 169 15.54 -12.75 -35.65
C LYS A 169 15.75 -12.27 -37.08
N THR A 170 14.83 -11.45 -37.59
CA THR A 170 14.95 -10.89 -38.95
C THR A 170 15.83 -9.64 -38.97
N GLY A 171 16.05 -9.01 -37.80
CA GLY A 171 16.73 -7.72 -37.69
C GLY A 171 15.83 -6.53 -38.05
N ARG A 172 14.61 -6.77 -38.53
CA ARG A 172 13.60 -5.74 -38.75
C ARG A 172 12.85 -5.49 -37.46
N VAL A 173 12.77 -4.24 -37.06
CA VAL A 173 12.18 -3.83 -35.78
C VAL A 173 10.84 -3.13 -35.95
N ILE A 174 9.94 -3.40 -35.01
CA ILE A 174 8.61 -2.79 -34.90
C ILE A 174 8.56 -2.00 -33.59
N GLU A 175 8.00 -0.78 -33.63
CA GLU A 175 7.79 0.04 -32.45
C GLU A 175 6.59 -0.46 -31.62
N ARG A 176 6.88 -1.31 -30.64
CA ARG A 176 5.89 -1.79 -29.67
C ARG A 176 5.48 -0.71 -28.68
N PHE A 177 6.40 0.15 -28.23
CA PHE A 177 6.12 1.19 -27.24
C PHE A 177 6.72 2.54 -27.63
N THR A 178 5.92 3.59 -27.66
CA THR A 178 6.40 4.97 -27.90
C THR A 178 7.21 5.48 -26.72
N TYR A 179 7.97 6.56 -26.91
CA TYR A 179 8.74 7.18 -25.83
C TYR A 179 7.86 7.56 -24.63
N PHE A 180 6.68 8.15 -24.88
CA PHE A 180 5.75 8.53 -23.83
C PHE A 180 5.21 7.32 -23.05
N GLU A 181 4.83 6.26 -23.75
CA GLU A 181 4.37 5.01 -23.12
C GLU A 181 5.43 4.41 -22.20
N ARG A 182 6.69 4.39 -22.65
CA ARG A 182 7.83 3.91 -21.84
C ARG A 182 8.08 4.80 -20.64
N ALA A 183 8.10 6.12 -20.82
CA ALA A 183 8.34 7.06 -19.73
C ALA A 183 7.25 6.95 -18.65
N ALA A 184 5.97 6.89 -19.04
CA ALA A 184 4.86 6.68 -18.13
C ALA A 184 5.00 5.36 -17.35
N HIS A 185 5.34 4.27 -18.04
CA HIS A 185 5.59 2.98 -17.42
C HIS A 185 6.74 3.03 -16.41
N TRP A 186 7.91 3.59 -16.78
CA TRP A 186 9.08 3.62 -15.90
C TRP A 186 8.87 4.49 -14.65
N VAL A 187 8.20 5.64 -14.78
CA VAL A 187 7.84 6.47 -13.62
C VAL A 187 6.95 5.67 -12.66
N ASN A 188 5.92 5.01 -13.18
CA ASN A 188 5.00 4.21 -12.37
C ASN A 188 5.72 2.99 -11.75
N ALA A 189 6.58 2.30 -12.50
CA ALA A 189 7.32 1.14 -12.04
C ALA A 189 8.33 1.48 -10.92
N ILE A 190 9.02 2.62 -11.04
CA ILE A 190 9.95 3.10 -10.00
C ILE A 190 9.16 3.49 -8.74
N ALA A 191 8.07 4.24 -8.88
CA ALA A 191 7.22 4.60 -7.75
C ALA A 191 6.65 3.36 -7.04
N PHE A 192 6.14 2.40 -7.80
CA PHE A 192 5.67 1.11 -7.28
C PHE A 192 6.78 0.35 -6.54
N SER A 193 7.99 0.27 -7.11
CA SER A 193 9.11 -0.45 -6.50
C SER A 193 9.50 0.16 -5.15
N VAL A 194 9.55 1.50 -5.08
CA VAL A 194 9.78 2.23 -3.84
C VAL A 194 8.69 1.94 -2.80
N LEU A 195 7.41 1.97 -3.20
CA LEU A 195 6.27 1.68 -2.32
C LEU A 195 6.24 0.24 -1.84
N ALA A 196 6.49 -0.72 -2.73
CA ALA A 196 6.52 -2.14 -2.41
C ALA A 196 7.64 -2.47 -1.42
N ILE A 197 8.87 -1.98 -1.67
CA ILE A 197 10.01 -2.22 -0.78
C ILE A 197 9.77 -1.60 0.59
N SER A 198 9.35 -0.33 0.64
CA SER A 198 9.06 0.34 1.90
C SER A 198 7.90 -0.33 2.65
N GLY A 199 6.84 -0.74 1.95
CA GLY A 199 5.71 -1.49 2.51
C GLY A 199 6.13 -2.83 3.12
N LEU A 200 6.98 -3.59 2.42
CA LEU A 200 7.53 -4.85 2.92
C LEU A 200 8.35 -4.66 4.20
N VAL A 201 9.21 -3.63 4.25
CA VAL A 201 9.99 -3.35 5.46
C VAL A 201 9.10 -2.88 6.62
N MET A 202 8.06 -2.07 6.36
CA MET A 202 7.10 -1.66 7.39
C MET A 202 6.27 -2.85 7.93
N ALA A 203 5.89 -3.79 7.06
CA ALA A 203 5.09 -4.95 7.43
C ALA A 203 5.91 -6.02 8.17
N PHE A 204 7.11 -6.34 7.67
CA PHE A 204 7.89 -7.51 8.08
C PHE A 204 9.22 -7.17 8.77
N GLY A 205 9.72 -5.94 8.61
CA GLY A 205 11.07 -5.56 9.03
C GLY A 205 11.32 -5.73 10.53
N LYS A 206 10.30 -5.55 11.38
CA LYS A 206 10.41 -5.82 12.83
C LYS A 206 10.76 -7.29 13.14
N PHE A 207 10.30 -8.23 12.32
CA PHE A 207 10.47 -9.67 12.57
C PHE A 207 11.79 -10.21 11.99
N PHE A 208 12.24 -9.68 10.86
CA PHE A 208 13.40 -10.23 10.15
C PHE A 208 14.61 -9.30 10.11
N LEU A 209 14.41 -7.99 9.98
CA LEU A 209 15.52 -7.02 9.87
C LEU A 209 15.96 -6.55 11.25
N GLN A 210 15.03 -6.12 12.09
CA GLN A 210 15.34 -5.53 13.41
C GLN A 210 16.19 -6.47 14.30
N PRO A 211 15.95 -7.79 14.37
CA PRO A 211 16.81 -8.69 15.15
C PRO A 211 18.24 -8.80 14.63
N VAL A 212 18.46 -8.53 13.34
CA VAL A 212 19.76 -8.65 12.67
C VAL A 212 20.58 -7.36 12.78
N ILE A 213 19.96 -6.20 12.52
CA ILE A 213 20.66 -4.90 12.45
C ILE A 213 20.51 -4.05 13.72
N GLY A 214 19.69 -4.48 14.68
CA GLY A 214 19.44 -3.77 15.93
C GLY A 214 18.44 -2.60 15.81
N GLY A 215 17.96 -2.13 16.95
CA GLY A 215 16.87 -1.14 17.02
C GLY A 215 17.23 0.24 16.48
N ALA A 216 18.47 0.71 16.66
CA ALA A 216 18.90 2.03 16.20
C ALA A 216 18.94 2.13 14.66
N LEU A 217 19.58 1.17 13.99
CA LEU A 217 19.66 1.14 12.53
C LEU A 217 18.28 0.88 11.92
N PHE A 218 17.51 -0.04 12.48
CA PHE A 218 16.14 -0.28 12.03
C PHE A 218 15.25 0.95 12.18
N GLY A 219 15.40 1.72 13.28
CA GLY A 219 14.66 2.97 13.48
C GLY A 219 14.90 3.99 12.38
N TRP A 220 16.17 4.23 12.02
CA TRP A 220 16.52 5.13 10.90
C TRP A 220 15.99 4.62 9.56
N LEU A 221 16.16 3.32 9.29
CA LEU A 221 15.66 2.68 8.06
C LEU A 221 14.14 2.81 7.95
N ALA A 222 13.40 2.49 9.01
CA ALA A 222 11.95 2.54 9.03
C ALA A 222 11.44 3.98 8.88
N TYR A 223 12.09 4.95 9.52
CA TYR A 223 11.77 6.37 9.33
C TYR A 223 11.96 6.81 7.88
N ALA A 224 13.12 6.49 7.29
CA ALA A 224 13.42 6.84 5.90
C ALA A 224 12.43 6.18 4.93
N LEU A 225 12.16 4.88 5.06
CA LEU A 225 11.26 4.15 4.18
C LEU A 225 9.80 4.56 4.34
N LYS A 226 9.33 4.82 5.57
CA LYS A 226 7.99 5.39 5.79
C LYS A 226 7.87 6.75 5.11
N THR A 227 8.88 7.62 5.28
CA THR A 227 8.88 8.96 4.67
C THR A 227 8.82 8.84 3.14
N LEU A 228 9.66 8.00 2.58
CA LEU A 228 9.69 7.74 1.14
C LEU A 228 8.37 7.14 0.63
N HIS A 229 7.72 6.25 1.40
CA HIS A 229 6.42 5.68 1.07
C HIS A 229 5.34 6.77 0.95
N ASN A 230 5.27 7.67 1.93
CA ASN A 230 4.30 8.75 1.96
C ASN A 230 4.48 9.75 0.81
N PHE A 231 5.73 10.00 0.35
CA PHE A 231 5.98 10.88 -0.80
C PHE A 231 5.81 10.17 -2.15
N ALA A 232 6.17 8.89 -2.24
CA ALA A 232 6.00 8.10 -3.46
C ALA A 232 4.53 7.77 -3.73
N GLY A 233 3.67 7.72 -2.70
CA GLY A 233 2.25 7.41 -2.82
C GLY A 233 1.49 8.34 -3.77
N PRO A 234 1.52 9.67 -3.56
CA PRO A 234 0.91 10.64 -4.48
C PRO A 234 1.50 10.59 -5.89
N LEU A 235 2.82 10.40 -6.03
CA LEU A 235 3.46 10.23 -7.34
C LEU A 235 2.92 9.00 -8.06
N PHE A 236 2.84 7.86 -7.36
CA PHE A 236 2.26 6.62 -7.88
C PHE A 236 0.82 6.85 -8.33
N ALA A 237 -0.02 7.48 -7.50
CA ALA A 237 -1.41 7.77 -7.83
C ALA A 237 -1.56 8.56 -9.14
N VAL A 238 -0.80 9.64 -9.32
CA VAL A 238 -0.82 10.43 -10.56
C VAL A 238 -0.29 9.60 -11.73
N SER A 239 0.82 8.90 -11.56
CA SER A 239 1.41 8.08 -12.63
C SER A 239 0.51 6.92 -13.05
N LEU A 240 -0.26 6.35 -12.11
CA LEU A 240 -1.21 5.27 -12.36
C LEU A 240 -2.36 5.74 -13.24
N VAL A 241 -2.87 6.96 -13.02
CA VAL A 241 -3.88 7.59 -13.89
C VAL A 241 -3.33 7.77 -15.31
N VAL A 242 -2.09 8.28 -15.42
CA VAL A 242 -1.43 8.43 -16.73
C VAL A 242 -1.28 7.09 -17.42
N VAL A 243 -0.76 6.06 -16.74
CA VAL A 243 -0.61 4.70 -17.28
C VAL A 243 -1.96 4.12 -17.68
N PHE A 244 -3.01 4.27 -16.87
CA PHE A 244 -4.35 3.79 -17.18
C PHE A 244 -4.83 4.35 -18.52
N PHE A 245 -4.88 5.68 -18.68
CA PHE A 245 -5.36 6.27 -19.93
C PHE A 245 -4.44 6.03 -21.12
N THR A 246 -3.13 5.92 -20.89
CA THR A 246 -2.15 5.61 -21.94
C THR A 246 -2.39 4.24 -22.57
N PHE A 247 -2.72 3.23 -21.75
CA PHE A 247 -2.84 1.84 -22.22
C PHE A 247 -4.29 1.34 -22.32
N LEU A 248 -5.28 2.15 -21.95
CA LEU A 248 -6.71 1.75 -21.90
C LEU A 248 -7.21 1.18 -23.22
N ARG A 249 -6.96 1.89 -24.33
CA ARG A 249 -7.50 1.52 -25.65
C ARG A 249 -7.05 0.12 -26.09
N ASP A 250 -5.79 -0.22 -25.83
CA ASP A 250 -5.20 -1.49 -26.25
C ASP A 250 -5.54 -2.65 -25.29
N ASN A 251 -6.01 -2.33 -24.07
CA ASN A 251 -6.39 -3.30 -23.04
C ASN A 251 -7.89 -3.58 -22.97
N LEU A 252 -8.69 -3.06 -23.91
CA LEU A 252 -10.10 -3.41 -23.98
C LEU A 252 -10.28 -4.93 -24.21
N PRO A 253 -11.16 -5.60 -23.46
CA PRO A 253 -11.47 -7.01 -23.67
C PRO A 253 -12.00 -7.28 -25.09
N ARG A 254 -11.53 -8.37 -25.69
CA ARG A 254 -11.91 -8.83 -27.03
C ARG A 254 -12.28 -10.31 -26.98
N ARG A 255 -12.95 -10.82 -28.02
CA ARG A 255 -13.44 -12.21 -28.06
C ARG A 255 -12.28 -13.21 -28.06
N GLU A 256 -11.18 -12.85 -28.69
CA GLU A 256 -9.95 -13.64 -28.80
C GLU A 256 -9.28 -13.85 -27.43
N ASP A 257 -9.49 -12.93 -26.48
CA ASP A 257 -8.97 -13.06 -25.12
C ASP A 257 -9.60 -14.26 -24.40
N LEU A 258 -10.87 -14.58 -24.68
CA LEU A 258 -11.52 -15.75 -24.09
C LEU A 258 -10.86 -17.04 -24.60
N THR A 259 -10.54 -17.11 -25.89
CA THR A 259 -9.79 -18.22 -26.48
C THR A 259 -8.40 -18.36 -25.85
N TRP A 260 -7.72 -17.23 -25.60
CA TRP A 260 -6.43 -17.20 -24.91
C TRP A 260 -6.54 -17.76 -23.48
N LEU A 261 -7.55 -17.32 -22.72
CA LEU A 261 -7.79 -17.78 -21.34
C LEU A 261 -8.14 -19.27 -21.28
N LEU A 262 -9.02 -19.75 -22.17
CA LEU A 262 -9.40 -21.17 -22.25
C LEU A 262 -8.21 -22.08 -22.58
N LYS A 263 -7.23 -21.57 -23.34
CA LYS A 263 -5.99 -22.27 -23.67
C LYS A 263 -4.86 -22.01 -22.67
N GLY A 264 -5.11 -21.26 -21.59
CA GLY A 264 -4.12 -20.94 -20.56
C GLY A 264 -2.89 -20.22 -21.11
N GLY A 265 -3.06 -19.40 -22.15
CA GLY A 265 -1.97 -18.68 -22.82
C GLY A 265 -0.94 -19.54 -23.55
N GLY A 266 -1.21 -20.84 -23.75
CA GLY A 266 -0.29 -21.73 -24.45
C GLY A 266 0.93 -22.18 -23.64
N MET A 267 1.04 -21.77 -22.38
CA MET A 267 2.17 -22.07 -21.49
C MET A 267 2.42 -23.58 -21.30
N LEU A 268 1.39 -24.41 -21.46
CA LEU A 268 1.49 -25.88 -21.35
C LEU A 268 1.67 -26.57 -22.71
N SER A 269 1.25 -25.93 -23.81
CA SER A 269 1.29 -26.52 -25.16
C SER A 269 2.54 -26.13 -25.97
N GLY A 270 3.35 -25.19 -25.49
CA GLY A 270 4.56 -24.72 -26.18
C GLY A 270 4.28 -23.95 -27.48
N ARG A 271 3.01 -23.62 -27.75
CA ARG A 271 2.59 -22.74 -28.84
C ARG A 271 1.81 -21.59 -28.25
N GLU A 272 2.23 -20.38 -28.56
CA GLU A 272 1.54 -19.18 -28.13
C GLU A 272 0.18 -19.07 -28.81
N VAL A 273 -0.77 -18.52 -28.08
CA VAL A 273 -2.13 -18.32 -28.59
C VAL A 273 -2.17 -16.94 -29.25
N PRO A 274 -2.68 -16.83 -30.49
CA PRO A 274 -2.73 -15.56 -31.21
C PRO A 274 -3.34 -14.45 -30.36
N SER A 275 -2.67 -13.31 -30.29
CA SER A 275 -3.08 -12.18 -29.45
C SER A 275 -2.85 -10.84 -30.15
N HIS A 276 -3.62 -9.83 -29.74
CA HIS A 276 -3.40 -8.45 -30.17
C HIS A 276 -2.19 -7.86 -29.42
N ARG A 277 -2.00 -6.52 -29.51
CA ARG A 277 -0.85 -5.83 -28.91
C ARG A 277 -0.59 -6.25 -27.45
N PHE A 278 -1.67 -6.45 -26.69
CA PHE A 278 -1.65 -7.11 -25.38
C PHE A 278 -2.46 -8.40 -25.40
N ASN A 279 -1.93 -9.45 -24.78
CA ASN A 279 -2.61 -10.72 -24.57
C ASN A 279 -3.56 -10.66 -23.36
N ALA A 280 -4.38 -11.71 -23.17
CA ALA A 280 -5.37 -11.71 -22.09
C ALA A 280 -4.73 -11.69 -20.69
N GLY A 281 -3.55 -12.27 -20.51
CA GLY A 281 -2.80 -12.19 -19.25
C GLY A 281 -2.35 -10.75 -18.93
N GLU A 282 -1.79 -10.04 -19.90
CA GLU A 282 -1.43 -8.62 -19.78
C GLU A 282 -2.68 -7.76 -19.47
N LYS A 283 -3.82 -8.05 -20.10
CA LYS A 283 -5.09 -7.37 -19.81
C LYS A 283 -5.63 -7.67 -18.40
N LEU A 284 -5.43 -8.87 -17.88
CA LEU A 284 -5.74 -9.18 -16.47
C LEU A 284 -4.85 -8.37 -15.51
N VAL A 285 -3.57 -8.17 -15.84
CA VAL A 285 -2.68 -7.29 -15.08
C VAL A 285 -3.16 -5.84 -15.14
N PHE A 286 -3.60 -5.37 -16.32
CA PHE A 286 -4.15 -4.02 -16.48
C PHE A 286 -5.44 -3.82 -15.65
N TRP A 287 -6.46 -4.66 -15.84
CA TRP A 287 -7.75 -4.47 -15.16
C TRP A 287 -7.73 -4.85 -13.69
N GLY A 288 -7.10 -5.98 -13.35
CA GLY A 288 -7.01 -6.46 -11.97
C GLY A 288 -5.95 -5.71 -11.15
N GLY A 289 -4.74 -5.58 -11.69
CA GLY A 289 -3.62 -4.92 -11.04
C GLY A 289 -3.73 -3.41 -11.10
N VAL A 290 -3.57 -2.84 -12.29
CA VAL A 290 -3.48 -1.37 -12.47
C VAL A 290 -4.78 -0.68 -12.05
N PHE A 291 -5.94 -1.16 -12.52
CA PHE A 291 -7.22 -0.50 -12.25
C PHE A 291 -7.82 -0.87 -10.89
N ALA A 292 -8.23 -2.13 -10.70
CA ALA A 292 -9.00 -2.53 -9.52
C ALA A 292 -8.17 -2.43 -8.23
N LEU A 293 -7.03 -3.11 -8.15
CA LEU A 293 -6.15 -3.03 -6.98
C LEU A 293 -5.52 -1.65 -6.84
N GLY A 294 -5.18 -0.99 -7.94
CA GLY A 294 -4.60 0.36 -7.90
C GLY A 294 -5.53 1.39 -7.27
N ILE A 295 -6.82 1.41 -7.61
CA ILE A 295 -7.81 2.29 -6.97
C ILE A 295 -7.91 2.00 -5.47
N VAL A 296 -7.98 0.73 -5.08
CA VAL A 296 -8.10 0.34 -3.67
C VAL A 296 -6.85 0.75 -2.88
N VAL A 297 -5.65 0.51 -3.41
CA VAL A 297 -4.38 0.86 -2.77
C VAL A 297 -4.22 2.37 -2.64
N VAL A 298 -4.49 3.13 -3.70
CA VAL A 298 -4.40 4.60 -3.69
C VAL A 298 -5.43 5.21 -2.74
N GLY A 299 -6.70 4.78 -2.85
CA GLY A 299 -7.78 5.31 -2.01
C GLY A 299 -7.55 5.02 -0.51
N SER A 300 -7.17 3.79 -0.17
CA SER A 300 -6.84 3.43 1.21
C SER A 300 -5.54 4.09 1.69
N GLY A 301 -4.55 4.30 0.82
CA GLY A 301 -3.31 5.02 1.14
C GLY A 301 -3.54 6.49 1.46
N PHE A 302 -4.34 7.19 0.65
CA PHE A 302 -4.74 8.57 0.91
C PHE A 302 -5.56 8.72 2.19
N MET A 303 -6.39 7.72 2.51
CA MET A 303 -7.08 7.68 3.81
C MET A 303 -6.08 7.56 4.97
N LEU A 304 -5.06 6.70 4.85
CA LEU A 304 -4.03 6.52 5.87
C LEU A 304 -3.13 7.75 6.05
N ASP A 305 -2.88 8.51 4.99
CA ASP A 305 -2.12 9.77 5.02
C ASP A 305 -2.99 11.01 5.31
N LYS A 306 -4.29 10.81 5.55
CA LYS A 306 -5.27 11.86 5.85
C LYS A 306 -5.40 12.94 4.75
N LEU A 307 -5.31 12.52 3.49
CA LEU A 307 -5.34 13.41 2.33
C LEU A 307 -6.74 13.60 1.72
N ILE A 308 -7.75 12.87 2.20
CA ILE A 308 -9.13 12.97 1.71
C ILE A 308 -9.88 14.06 2.50
N PRO A 309 -10.28 15.18 1.87
CA PRO A 309 -10.98 16.25 2.57
C PRO A 309 -12.40 15.81 2.98
N GLY A 310 -12.89 16.33 4.11
CA GLY A 310 -14.26 16.12 4.56
C GLY A 310 -14.54 14.75 5.20
N ILE A 311 -13.50 14.00 5.58
CA ILE A 311 -13.62 12.71 6.26
C ILE A 311 -13.18 12.82 7.73
N ASP A 312 -13.93 12.18 8.62
CA ASP A 312 -13.53 11.99 10.01
C ASP A 312 -12.55 10.82 10.15
N TYR A 313 -11.29 11.12 10.47
CA TYR A 313 -10.21 10.15 10.63
C TYR A 313 -10.23 9.47 12.01
N THR A 314 -11.34 8.80 12.32
CA THR A 314 -11.49 7.99 13.54
C THR A 314 -10.52 6.81 13.53
N ARG A 315 -10.14 6.29 14.72
CA ARG A 315 -9.26 5.12 14.80
C ARG A 315 -9.84 3.90 14.08
N GLY A 316 -11.16 3.73 14.09
CA GLY A 316 -11.85 2.66 13.36
C GLY A 316 -11.68 2.75 11.84
N VAL A 317 -11.85 3.95 11.27
CA VAL A 317 -11.62 4.20 9.84
C VAL A 317 -10.17 3.89 9.46
N MET A 318 -9.20 4.32 10.28
CA MET A 318 -7.78 4.05 10.03
C MET A 318 -7.45 2.54 10.11
N GLN A 319 -8.06 1.81 11.04
CA GLN A 319 -7.89 0.36 11.18
C GLN A 319 -8.40 -0.39 9.94
N VAL A 320 -9.60 -0.08 9.48
CA VAL A 320 -10.18 -0.69 8.28
C VAL A 320 -9.36 -0.33 7.04
N SER A 321 -9.00 0.94 6.89
CA SER A 321 -8.18 1.42 5.76
C SER A 321 -6.84 0.70 5.72
N HIS A 322 -6.19 0.50 6.88
CA HIS A 322 -4.96 -0.26 6.97
C HIS A 322 -5.14 -1.72 6.54
N MET A 323 -6.20 -2.40 7.00
CA MET A 323 -6.45 -3.80 6.62
C MET A 323 -6.71 -3.94 5.12
N VAL A 324 -7.50 -3.02 4.54
CA VAL A 324 -7.77 -2.96 3.09
C VAL A 324 -6.48 -2.69 2.32
N HIS A 325 -5.70 -1.68 2.72
CA HIS A 325 -4.44 -1.31 2.08
C HIS A 325 -3.44 -2.48 2.10
N ALA A 326 -3.22 -3.08 3.27
CA ALA A 326 -2.27 -4.18 3.42
C ALA A 326 -2.69 -5.42 2.61
N THR A 327 -3.98 -5.73 2.54
CA THR A 327 -4.47 -6.85 1.74
C THR A 327 -4.32 -6.59 0.25
N ALA A 328 -4.77 -5.43 -0.22
CA ALA A 328 -4.70 -5.06 -1.64
C ALA A 328 -3.27 -4.94 -2.15
N THR A 329 -2.36 -4.35 -1.36
CA THR A 329 -0.94 -4.24 -1.72
C THR A 329 -0.24 -5.59 -1.81
N VAL A 330 -0.56 -6.55 -0.95
CA VAL A 330 -0.01 -7.92 -1.05
C VAL A 330 -0.48 -8.61 -2.32
N LEU A 331 -1.77 -8.53 -2.65
CA LEU A 331 -2.31 -9.10 -3.90
C LEU A 331 -1.69 -8.42 -5.12
N MET A 332 -1.52 -7.09 -5.07
CA MET A 332 -0.88 -6.32 -6.12
C MET A 332 0.58 -6.75 -6.30
N MET A 333 1.36 -6.84 -5.22
CA MET A 333 2.75 -7.32 -5.29
C MET A 333 2.84 -8.74 -5.86
N ALA A 334 1.96 -9.66 -5.45
CA ALA A 334 1.93 -11.02 -5.99
C ALA A 334 1.72 -11.03 -7.51
N LEU A 335 0.76 -10.25 -8.01
CA LEU A 335 0.48 -10.13 -9.45
C LEU A 335 1.66 -9.48 -10.20
N PHE A 336 2.20 -8.38 -9.65
CA PHE A 336 3.28 -7.63 -10.30
C PHE A 336 4.62 -8.36 -10.25
N LEU A 337 4.86 -9.27 -9.30
CA LEU A 337 6.01 -10.18 -9.35
C LEU A 337 5.98 -11.05 -10.62
N GLY A 338 4.80 -11.58 -10.97
CA GLY A 338 4.62 -12.32 -12.22
C GLY A 338 4.83 -11.44 -13.46
N HIS A 339 4.28 -10.21 -13.45
CA HIS A 339 4.49 -9.24 -14.53
C HIS A 339 5.96 -8.87 -14.70
N ILE A 340 6.67 -8.58 -13.61
CA ILE A 340 8.10 -8.24 -13.61
C ILE A 340 8.90 -9.44 -14.13
N TYR A 341 8.61 -10.65 -13.68
CA TYR A 341 9.26 -11.86 -14.17
C TYR A 341 9.13 -12.00 -15.69
N LEU A 342 7.90 -12.01 -16.21
CA LEU A 342 7.64 -12.16 -17.64
C LEU A 342 8.22 -11.00 -18.47
N GLY A 343 8.14 -9.77 -17.97
CA GLY A 343 8.65 -8.59 -18.65
C GLY A 343 10.17 -8.41 -18.59
N THR A 344 10.90 -9.23 -17.82
CA THR A 344 12.36 -9.09 -17.65
C THR A 344 13.14 -10.33 -18.09
N ILE A 345 13.08 -11.40 -17.30
CA ILE A 345 13.91 -12.61 -17.47
C ILE A 345 13.10 -13.83 -17.91
N GLY A 346 11.77 -13.76 -17.86
CA GLY A 346 10.88 -14.87 -18.18
C GLY A 346 10.53 -14.98 -19.66
N MET A 347 10.63 -13.89 -20.43
CA MET A 347 10.37 -13.86 -21.87
C MET A 347 11.49 -13.11 -22.58
N ASP A 348 12.08 -13.74 -23.59
CA ASP A 348 13.14 -13.11 -24.37
C ASP A 348 12.62 -11.85 -25.09
N ASP A 349 13.50 -10.85 -25.20
CA ASP A 349 13.26 -9.54 -25.85
C ASP A 349 12.12 -8.65 -25.29
N ALA A 350 11.27 -9.15 -24.38
CA ALA A 350 10.22 -8.36 -23.74
C ALA A 350 10.77 -7.11 -23.03
N TYR A 351 11.87 -7.27 -22.30
CA TYR A 351 12.58 -6.16 -21.64
C TYR A 351 13.11 -5.13 -22.64
N GLN A 352 13.62 -5.58 -23.79
CA GLN A 352 14.14 -4.67 -24.82
C GLN A 352 13.01 -3.80 -25.38
N GLY A 353 11.82 -4.37 -25.56
CA GLY A 353 10.62 -3.60 -25.93
C GLY A 353 10.36 -2.43 -24.99
N MET A 354 10.44 -2.63 -23.66
CA MET A 354 10.21 -1.55 -22.69
C MET A 354 11.41 -0.61 -22.49
N LYS A 355 12.62 -1.07 -22.81
CA LYS A 355 13.84 -0.26 -22.71
C LYS A 355 14.02 0.65 -23.92
N THR A 356 13.87 0.12 -25.13
CA THR A 356 14.16 0.84 -26.39
C THR A 356 12.90 1.28 -27.12
N GLY A 357 11.79 0.57 -26.91
CA GLY A 357 10.53 0.75 -27.66
C GLY A 357 10.31 -0.27 -28.76
N TYR A 358 11.33 -1.04 -29.09
CA TYR A 358 11.37 -1.85 -30.31
C TYR A 358 11.47 -3.34 -30.00
N VAL A 359 10.78 -4.14 -30.81
CA VAL A 359 10.83 -5.60 -30.81
C VAL A 359 11.12 -6.11 -32.22
N ASP A 360 11.75 -7.27 -32.34
CA ASP A 360 11.96 -7.91 -33.65
C ASP A 360 10.61 -8.34 -34.26
N GLU A 361 10.53 -8.31 -35.58
CA GLU A 361 9.36 -8.76 -36.33
C GLU A 361 8.97 -10.20 -35.99
N THR A 362 9.95 -11.07 -35.75
CA THR A 362 9.74 -12.47 -35.37
C THR A 362 9.07 -12.57 -34.01
N TRP A 363 9.51 -11.74 -33.06
CA TRP A 363 8.91 -11.67 -31.73
C TRP A 363 7.45 -11.21 -31.81
N ALA A 364 7.16 -10.19 -32.63
CA ALA A 364 5.80 -9.71 -32.82
C ALA A 364 4.89 -10.79 -33.41
N ARG A 365 5.37 -11.52 -34.42
CA ARG A 365 4.63 -12.61 -35.05
C ARG A 365 4.39 -13.79 -34.10
N GLU A 366 5.37 -14.14 -33.28
CA GLU A 366 5.29 -15.29 -32.38
C GLU A 366 4.40 -15.01 -31.16
N HIS A 367 4.58 -13.85 -30.51
CA HIS A 367 3.89 -13.54 -29.26
C HIS A 367 2.56 -12.78 -29.44
N HIS A 368 2.45 -12.04 -30.54
CA HIS A 368 1.34 -11.13 -30.81
C HIS A 368 0.92 -11.17 -32.28
N GLU A 369 0.66 -12.39 -32.79
CA GLU A 369 0.35 -12.65 -34.20
C GLU A 369 -0.71 -11.71 -34.78
N LEU A 370 -1.83 -11.48 -34.07
CA LEU A 370 -2.91 -10.62 -34.56
C LEU A 370 -2.47 -9.15 -34.67
N TRP A 371 -1.57 -8.70 -33.79
CA TRP A 371 -0.99 -7.36 -33.86
C TRP A 371 0.00 -7.23 -35.01
N TYR A 372 0.81 -8.26 -35.24
CA TYR A 372 1.70 -8.32 -36.39
C TYR A 372 0.91 -8.28 -37.71
N ASP A 373 -0.17 -9.04 -37.82
CA ASP A 373 -1.06 -9.03 -38.99
C ASP A 373 -1.73 -7.68 -39.23
N ASP A 374 -2.12 -6.98 -38.16
CA ASP A 374 -2.66 -5.62 -38.25
C ASP A 374 -1.60 -4.63 -38.83
N ILE A 375 -0.33 -4.81 -38.49
CA ILE A 375 0.79 -4.01 -39.02
C ILE A 375 1.07 -4.34 -40.48
N GLN A 376 1.14 -5.62 -40.84
CA GLN A 376 1.36 -6.05 -42.22
C GLN A 376 0.21 -5.62 -43.15
N ALA A 377 -1.01 -5.59 -42.63
CA ALA A 377 -2.19 -5.08 -43.33
C ALA A 377 -2.24 -3.54 -43.42
N GLY A 378 -1.25 -2.81 -42.88
CA GLY A 378 -1.22 -1.34 -42.88
C GLY A 378 -2.29 -0.68 -42.00
N ARG A 379 -2.94 -1.44 -41.10
CA ARG A 379 -3.95 -0.90 -40.17
C ARG A 379 -3.32 -0.18 -38.99
N ILE A 380 -2.08 -0.54 -38.65
CA ILE A 380 -1.25 0.09 -37.63
C ILE A 380 0.14 0.34 -38.22
N PRO A 381 0.74 1.53 -38.05
CA PRO A 381 2.09 1.78 -38.53
C PRO A 381 3.12 0.96 -37.74
N ALA A 382 4.15 0.47 -38.42
CA ALA A 382 5.27 -0.22 -37.77
C ALA A 382 6.10 0.72 -36.87
N GLN A 383 6.07 2.04 -37.14
CA GLN A 383 6.69 3.09 -36.32
C GLN A 383 5.66 4.20 -36.04
N ARG A 384 4.98 4.10 -34.89
CA ARG A 384 3.93 5.04 -34.46
C ARG A 384 4.47 6.44 -34.16
N SER A 385 5.71 6.56 -33.68
CA SER A 385 6.33 7.85 -33.38
C SER A 385 6.72 8.65 -34.63
N ALA A 386 7.07 7.99 -35.74
CA ALA A 386 7.40 8.66 -36.99
C ALA A 386 6.15 9.27 -37.66
N GLU A 387 5.04 8.54 -37.63
CA GLU A 387 3.76 9.01 -38.17
C GLU A 387 3.16 10.13 -37.30
N GLY A 388 3.31 10.05 -35.98
CA GLY A 388 2.93 11.13 -35.06
C GLY A 388 3.70 12.43 -35.33
N ALA A 389 4.98 12.35 -35.71
CA ALA A 389 5.78 13.50 -36.11
C ALA A 389 5.34 14.08 -37.47
N GLN A 390 4.94 13.23 -38.42
CA GLN A 390 4.37 13.67 -39.70
C GLN A 390 2.99 14.31 -39.54
N ALA A 391 2.15 13.79 -38.65
CA ALA A 391 0.83 14.34 -38.32
C ALA A 391 0.92 15.65 -37.49
N ALA A 392 1.99 15.83 -36.70
CA ALA A 392 2.19 17.01 -35.85
C ALA A 392 2.90 18.20 -36.55
N GLY A 393 3.27 18.07 -37.82
CA GLY A 393 3.76 19.19 -38.64
C GLY A 393 5.20 19.61 -38.35
N GLY A 394 6.14 18.99 -39.08
CA GLY A 394 7.50 19.50 -39.23
C GLY A 394 8.14 18.85 -40.46
N ALA A 395 8.48 19.65 -41.46
CA ALA A 395 9.15 19.18 -42.67
C ALA A 395 10.40 18.34 -42.32
N PRO A 396 10.71 17.28 -43.10
CA PRO A 396 11.85 16.43 -42.81
C PRO A 396 13.14 17.25 -42.90
N VAL A 397 13.86 17.34 -41.77
CA VAL A 397 15.28 17.71 -41.80
C VAL A 397 15.99 16.52 -42.43
N GLN A 398 16.38 16.68 -43.69
CA GLN A 398 17.26 15.74 -44.37
C GLN A 398 18.58 15.67 -43.60
N VAL A 399 19.00 14.45 -43.24
CA VAL A 399 20.39 14.12 -42.88
C VAL A 399 20.95 13.27 -43.99
#